data_AF-A0A1G0IM73-F1
#
_entry.id   AF-A0A1G0IM73-F1
#
_cell.length_a   1.000
_cell.length_b   1.000
_cell.length_c   1.000
_cell.angle_alpha   90.00
_cell.angle_beta   90.00
_cell.angle_gamma   90.00
#
_symmetry.space_group_name_H-M   'P 1'
#
loop_
_entity.id
_entity.type
_entity.pdbx_description
1 polymer ?
#
loop_
_entity_poly.entity_id
_entity_poly.type
_entity_poly.pdbx_seq_one_letter_code
_entity_poly.pdbx_strand_id
1 'polypeptide(L)'
;MGPKIKKEYEYKNIESPFTEIFSLLKRYQVLSDGLTALVYNSDELIEMHQHIESVIETLLQGLQSLGQVVGEATNRKVIPINRIGSIGYLISSISNLTESLNTLKADASFELRRRGLKDF
;
A
#
# COMPACT_ATOMS: atom_id res chain seq x y z
N MET A 1 0.76 -15.12 40.01
CA MET A 1 0.57 -14.09 38.96
C MET A 1 1.02 -14.69 37.64
N GLY A 2 0.09 -15.14 36.81
CA GLY A 2 0.40 -15.74 35.50
C GLY A 2 0.55 -14.68 34.41
N PRO A 3 1.35 -14.92 33.36
CA PRO A 3 1.56 -13.95 32.29
C PRO A 3 0.29 -13.81 31.45
N LYS A 4 -0.15 -12.55 31.24
CA LYS A 4 -1.19 -12.22 30.27
C LYS A 4 -0.63 -12.47 28.87
N ILE A 5 -1.05 -13.56 28.26
CA ILE A 5 -0.80 -13.85 26.84
C ILE A 5 -1.48 -12.73 26.05
N LYS A 6 -0.68 -11.87 25.40
CA LYS A 6 -1.17 -10.96 24.36
C LYS A 6 -1.81 -11.84 23.30
N LYS A 7 -3.12 -11.68 23.07
CA LYS A 7 -3.79 -12.31 21.95
C LYS A 7 -3.09 -11.83 20.68
N GLU A 8 -2.31 -12.71 20.05
CA GLU A 8 -1.87 -12.52 18.69
C GLU A 8 -3.12 -12.47 17.83
N TYR A 9 -3.33 -11.33 17.18
CA TYR A 9 -4.34 -11.23 16.15
C TYR A 9 -3.84 -12.05 14.97
N GLU A 10 -4.42 -13.24 14.76
CA GLU A 10 -4.30 -13.94 13.48
C GLU A 10 -4.97 -13.08 12.42
N TYR A 11 -4.17 -12.34 11.67
CA TYR A 11 -4.61 -11.65 10.46
C TYR A 11 -4.90 -12.71 9.41
N LYS A 12 -6.17 -13.13 9.30
CA LYS A 12 -6.64 -13.92 8.15
C LYS A 12 -6.59 -13.04 6.92
N ASN A 13 -5.64 -13.39 6.06
CA ASN A 13 -5.23 -12.60 4.91
C ASN A 13 -6.08 -12.96 3.69
N ILE A 14 -7.34 -12.57 3.69
CA ILE A 14 -8.31 -12.95 2.66
C ILE A 14 -8.75 -11.65 1.97
N GLU A 15 -8.32 -11.48 0.72
CA GLU A 15 -8.77 -10.43 -0.23
C GLU A 15 -8.39 -8.99 0.16
N SER A 16 -7.09 -8.74 0.40
CA SER A 16 -6.58 -7.37 0.52
C SER A 16 -5.66 -7.04 -0.66
N PRO A 17 -5.88 -5.93 -1.39
CA PRO A 17 -5.01 -5.53 -2.51
C PRO A 17 -3.55 -5.29 -2.04
N PHE A 18 -3.35 -5.01 -0.75
CA PHE A 18 -2.01 -4.97 -0.14
C PHE A 18 -1.31 -6.32 -0.11
N THR A 19 -2.04 -7.42 0.03
CA THR A 19 -1.48 -8.76 0.15
C THR A 19 -0.98 -9.27 -1.19
N GLU A 20 -1.68 -8.96 -2.27
CA GLU A 20 -1.27 -9.29 -3.62
C GLU A 20 -0.05 -8.46 -4.03
N ILE A 21 -0.07 -7.14 -3.83
CA ILE A 21 1.13 -6.30 -4.06
C ILE A 21 2.29 -6.78 -3.21
N PHE A 22 2.09 -6.99 -1.91
CA PHE A 22 3.19 -7.37 -1.03
C PHE A 22 3.75 -8.75 -1.40
N SER A 23 2.90 -9.67 -1.83
CA SER A 23 3.32 -10.98 -2.35
C SER A 23 4.10 -10.86 -3.66
N LEU A 24 3.68 -9.97 -4.57
CA LEU A 24 4.40 -9.66 -5.81
C LEU A 24 5.76 -9.01 -5.48
N LEU A 25 5.79 -7.92 -4.73
CA LEU A 25 7.02 -7.24 -4.32
C LEU A 25 8.00 -8.18 -3.60
N LYS A 26 7.51 -9.03 -2.69
CA LYS A 26 8.33 -10.03 -2.00
C LYS A 26 8.86 -11.11 -2.95
N ARG A 27 8.05 -11.58 -3.90
CA ARG A 27 8.47 -12.54 -4.93
C ARG A 27 9.62 -11.98 -5.76
N TYR A 28 9.56 -10.71 -6.12
CA TYR A 28 10.60 -10.04 -6.90
C TYR A 28 11.81 -9.57 -6.08
N GLN A 29 11.65 -9.37 -4.77
CA GLN A 29 12.77 -9.13 -3.86
C GLN A 29 13.68 -10.36 -3.69
N VAL A 30 13.09 -11.56 -3.63
CA VAL A 30 13.81 -12.82 -3.39
C VAL A 30 14.56 -13.31 -4.64
N LEU A 31 14.06 -12.96 -5.82
CA LEU A 31 14.75 -13.20 -7.07
C LEU A 31 15.73 -12.04 -7.28
N SER A 32 16.99 -12.18 -6.86
CA SER A 32 18.03 -11.20 -7.19
C SER A 32 18.30 -11.11 -8.70
N ASP A 33 17.81 -12.06 -9.49
CA ASP A 33 17.72 -12.06 -10.96
C ASP A 33 16.31 -11.65 -11.48
N GLY A 34 15.39 -11.28 -10.59
CA GLY A 34 13.94 -11.15 -10.85
C GLY A 34 13.49 -9.88 -11.53
N LEU A 35 14.29 -8.81 -11.47
CA LEU A 35 14.11 -7.62 -12.31
C LEU A 35 14.09 -8.01 -13.79
N THR A 36 14.91 -8.98 -14.17
CA THR A 36 14.98 -9.52 -15.52
C THR A 36 13.70 -10.29 -15.90
N ALA A 37 13.11 -11.06 -14.98
CA ALA A 37 11.87 -11.82 -15.24
C ALA A 37 10.62 -10.92 -15.43
N LEU A 38 10.44 -9.89 -14.59
CA LEU A 38 9.41 -8.85 -14.74
C LEU A 38 9.61 -8.01 -16.01
N VAL A 39 10.87 -7.78 -16.39
CA VAL A 39 11.24 -7.12 -17.65
C VAL A 39 10.85 -7.96 -18.88
N TYR A 40 10.51 -9.24 -18.73
CA TYR A 40 10.14 -10.10 -19.86
C TYR A 40 8.70 -10.61 -19.86
N ASN A 41 7.99 -10.59 -18.72
CA ASN A 41 6.58 -10.97 -18.67
C ASN A 41 5.67 -9.74 -18.61
N SER A 42 5.03 -9.41 -19.74
CA SER A 42 4.15 -8.25 -19.82
C SER A 42 2.85 -8.42 -19.04
N ASP A 43 2.31 -9.65 -18.93
CA ASP A 43 1.05 -9.89 -18.23
C ASP A 43 1.20 -9.69 -16.71
N GLU A 44 2.29 -10.21 -16.13
CA GLU A 44 2.61 -9.97 -14.71
C GLU A 44 2.89 -8.50 -14.41
N LEU A 45 3.43 -7.75 -15.37
CA LEU A 45 3.67 -6.31 -15.23
C LEU A 45 2.36 -5.51 -15.29
N ILE A 46 1.40 -5.92 -16.12
CA ILE A 46 0.04 -5.35 -16.15
C ILE A 46 -0.69 -5.62 -14.83
N GLU A 47 -0.66 -6.87 -14.36
CA GLU A 47 -1.29 -7.26 -13.08
C GLU A 47 -0.69 -6.46 -11.92
N MET A 48 0.65 -6.33 -11.87
CA MET A 48 1.30 -5.51 -10.86
C MET A 48 0.88 -4.03 -10.96
N HIS A 49 0.79 -3.47 -12.16
CA HIS A 49 0.31 -2.09 -12.36
C HIS A 49 -1.11 -1.89 -11.82
N GLN A 50 -2.04 -2.80 -12.16
CA GLN A 50 -3.43 -2.75 -11.72
C GLN A 50 -3.56 -2.86 -10.20
N HIS A 51 -2.80 -3.77 -9.57
CA HIS A 51 -2.81 -3.87 -8.12
C HIS A 51 -2.27 -2.60 -7.47
N ILE A 52 -1.17 -2.01 -8.00
CA ILE A 52 -0.62 -0.74 -7.52
C ILE A 52 -1.68 0.37 -7.55
N GLU A 53 -2.46 0.47 -8.63
CA GLU A 53 -3.57 1.43 -8.71
C GLU A 53 -4.62 1.18 -7.63
N SER A 54 -5.08 -0.06 -7.49
CA SER A 54 -6.06 -0.43 -6.47
C SER A 54 -5.59 -0.09 -5.04
N VAL A 55 -4.32 -0.32 -4.73
CA VAL A 55 -3.76 0.02 -3.42
C VAL A 55 -3.63 1.53 -3.24
N ILE A 56 -3.20 2.28 -4.24
CA ILE A 56 -3.16 3.76 -4.17
C ILE A 56 -4.56 4.31 -3.87
N GLU A 57 -5.58 3.86 -4.60
CA GLU A 57 -6.96 4.28 -4.37
C GLU A 57 -7.43 3.94 -2.94
N THR A 58 -7.14 2.72 -2.47
CA THR A 58 -7.49 2.28 -1.11
C THR A 58 -6.77 3.12 -0.05
N LEU A 59 -5.49 3.45 -0.24
CA LEU A 59 -4.71 4.31 0.66
C LEU A 59 -5.30 5.72 0.73
N LEU A 60 -5.66 6.30 -0.41
CA LEU A 60 -6.25 7.64 -0.48
C LEU A 60 -7.64 7.69 0.17
N GLN A 61 -8.50 6.70 -0.08
CA GLN A 61 -9.79 6.59 0.61
C GLN A 61 -9.60 6.42 2.13
N GLY A 62 -8.67 5.56 2.54
CA GLY A 62 -8.31 5.37 3.94
C GLY A 62 -7.83 6.65 4.62
N LEU A 63 -6.97 7.43 3.95
CA LEU A 63 -6.53 8.75 4.43
C LEU A 63 -7.70 9.73 4.57
N GLN A 64 -8.61 9.76 3.60
CA GLN A 64 -9.78 10.63 3.64
C GLN A 64 -10.69 10.27 4.83
N SER A 65 -11.01 9.00 5.00
CA SER A 65 -11.81 8.51 6.13
C SER A 65 -11.14 8.80 7.47
N LEU A 66 -9.82 8.62 7.56
CA LEU A 66 -9.06 8.93 8.76
C LEU A 66 -9.07 10.44 9.06
N GLY A 67 -8.94 11.28 8.04
CA GLY A 67 -9.07 12.74 8.18
C GLY A 67 -10.44 13.16 8.73
N GLN A 68 -11.52 12.54 8.24
CA GLN A 68 -12.88 12.77 8.74
C GLN A 68 -13.03 12.39 10.22
N VAL A 69 -12.61 11.17 10.58
CA VAL A 69 -12.68 10.67 11.97
C VAL A 69 -11.88 11.56 12.92
N VAL A 70 -10.67 11.97 12.51
CA VAL A 70 -9.82 12.86 13.30
C VAL A 70 -10.45 14.24 13.45
N GLY A 71 -11.02 14.80 12.39
CA GLY A 71 -11.74 16.08 12.43
C GLY A 71 -12.94 16.04 13.38
N GLU A 72 -13.79 15.02 13.26
CA GLU A 72 -14.95 14.83 14.14
C GLU A 72 -14.55 14.66 15.61
N ALA A 73 -13.56 13.83 15.87
CA ALA A 73 -13.12 13.54 17.23
C ALA A 73 -12.36 14.73 17.85
N THR A 74 -11.71 15.57 17.03
CA THR A 74 -11.13 16.85 17.47
C THR A 74 -12.24 17.85 17.84
N ASN A 75 -13.26 18.00 16.99
CA ASN A 75 -14.42 18.86 17.26
C ASN A 75 -15.14 18.46 18.55
N ARG A 76 -15.24 17.16 18.82
CA ARG A 76 -15.82 16.61 20.05
C ARG A 76 -14.87 16.60 21.25
N LYS A 77 -13.62 17.08 21.10
CA LYS A 77 -12.54 17.06 22.11
C LYS A 77 -12.26 15.66 22.69
N VAL A 78 -12.46 14.63 21.88
CA VAL A 78 -12.29 13.21 22.26
C VAL A 78 -10.85 12.74 22.07
N ILE A 79 -10.08 13.37 21.18
CA ILE A 79 -8.67 13.03 20.94
C ILE A 79 -7.78 13.81 21.91
N PRO A 80 -7.00 13.12 22.76
CA PRO A 80 -5.97 13.78 23.54
C PRO A 80 -4.86 14.34 22.62
N ILE A 81 -4.39 15.56 22.89
CA ILE A 81 -3.40 16.26 22.05
C ILE A 81 -2.14 15.41 21.78
N ASN A 82 -1.73 14.58 22.73
CA ASN A 82 -0.56 13.70 22.59
C ASN A 82 -0.74 12.57 21.55
N ARG A 83 -1.96 12.28 21.10
CA ARG A 83 -2.28 11.30 20.04
C ARG A 83 -2.30 11.93 18.64
N ILE A 84 -2.39 13.25 18.55
CA ILE A 84 -2.38 14.00 17.28
C ILE A 84 -1.04 13.81 16.55
N GLY A 85 0.07 13.79 17.28
CA GLY A 85 1.39 13.52 16.71
C GLY A 85 1.50 12.12 16.07
N SER A 86 0.95 11.09 16.73
CA SER A 86 0.93 9.72 16.17
C SER A 86 0.03 9.61 14.93
N ILE A 87 -1.09 10.33 14.91
CA ILE A 87 -1.99 10.44 13.75
C ILE A 87 -1.26 11.12 12.58
N GLY A 88 -0.57 12.23 12.85
CA GLY A 88 0.24 12.93 11.84
C GLY A 88 1.34 12.04 11.26
N TYR A 89 2.03 11.27 12.10
CA TYR A 89 3.04 10.30 11.64
C TYR A 89 2.44 9.20 10.77
N LEU A 90 1.27 8.66 11.14
CA LEU A 90 0.58 7.66 10.34
C LEU A 90 0.18 8.22 8.97
N ILE A 91 -0.41 9.41 8.94
CA ILE A 91 -0.77 10.10 7.68
C ILE A 91 0.48 10.28 6.81
N SER A 92 1.57 10.80 7.37
CA SER A 92 2.82 10.99 6.62
C SER A 92 3.37 9.66 6.09
N SER A 93 3.34 8.60 6.89
CA SER A 93 3.81 7.28 6.49
C SER A 93 2.98 6.71 5.33
N ILE A 94 1.66 6.86 5.38
CA ILE A 94 0.76 6.45 4.31
C ILE A 94 0.99 7.29 3.05
N SER A 95 1.16 8.61 3.17
CA SER A 95 1.48 9.48 2.03
C SER A 95 2.78 9.08 1.34
N ASN A 96 3.85 8.81 2.10
CA ASN A 96 5.14 8.37 1.55
C ASN A 96 5.03 7.01 0.85
N LEU A 97 4.23 6.09 1.39
CA LEU A 97 3.95 4.81 0.74
C LEU A 97 3.19 5.01 -0.58
N THR A 98 2.16 5.85 -0.58
CA THR A 98 1.40 6.21 -1.79
C THR A 98 2.30 6.83 -2.85
N GLU A 99 3.23 7.70 -2.48
CA GLU A 99 4.21 8.29 -3.38
C GLU A 99 5.14 7.23 -3.99
N SER A 100 5.69 6.35 -3.15
CA SER A 100 6.57 5.25 -3.60
C SER A 100 5.86 4.31 -4.57
N LEU A 101 4.58 4.01 -4.30
CA LEU A 101 3.73 3.21 -5.18
C LEU A 101 3.43 3.93 -6.50
N ASN A 102 3.22 5.25 -6.48
CA ASN A 102 3.05 6.03 -7.71
C ASN A 102 4.31 6.04 -8.58
N THR A 103 5.50 6.10 -7.98
CA THR A 103 6.77 5.96 -8.72
C THR A 103 6.86 4.58 -9.37
N LEU A 104 6.60 3.51 -8.61
CA LEU A 104 6.62 2.15 -9.16
C LEU A 104 5.59 1.96 -10.27
N LYS A 105 4.40 2.58 -10.14
CA LYS A 105 3.39 2.61 -11.19
C LYS A 105 3.93 3.25 -12.46
N ALA A 106 4.52 4.43 -12.34
CA ALA A 106 5.08 5.16 -13.49
C ALA A 106 6.16 4.35 -14.21
N ASP A 107 7.02 3.67 -13.46
CA ASP A 107 8.04 2.77 -14.01
C ASP A 107 7.41 1.59 -14.77
N ALA A 108 6.39 0.96 -14.19
CA ALA A 108 5.64 -0.12 -14.84
C ALA A 108 4.93 0.37 -16.11
N SER A 109 4.25 1.52 -16.07
CA SER A 109 3.59 2.12 -17.24
C SER A 109 4.60 2.47 -18.33
N PHE A 110 5.76 3.02 -17.98
CA PHE A 110 6.82 3.35 -18.93
C PHE A 110 7.29 2.10 -19.67
N GLU A 111 7.56 1.02 -18.94
CA GLU A 111 8.05 -0.22 -19.51
C GLU A 111 7.00 -0.90 -20.40
N LEU A 112 5.73 -0.94 -20.00
CA LEU A 112 4.65 -1.46 -20.82
C LEU A 112 4.48 -0.65 -22.12
N ARG A 113 4.55 0.68 -22.05
CA ARG A 113 4.53 1.56 -23.23
C ARG A 113 5.73 1.35 -24.15
N ARG A 114 6.93 1.15 -23.58
CA ARG A 114 8.15 0.85 -24.34
C ARG A 114 8.00 -0.46 -25.15
N ARG A 115 7.21 -1.41 -24.64
CA ARG A 115 6.87 -2.68 -25.32
C ARG A 115 5.72 -2.57 -26.33
N GLY A 116 5.11 -1.39 -26.49
CA GLY A 116 4.03 -1.16 -27.45
C GLY A 116 2.63 -1.46 -26.94
N LEU A 117 2.46 -1.79 -25.66
CA LEU A 117 1.16 -1.92 -25.02
C LEU A 117 0.69 -0.50 -24.65
N LYS A 118 -0.50 -0.07 -25.07
CA LYS A 118 -0.98 1.32 -24.84
C LYS A 118 -2.28 1.42 -24.04
N ASP A 119 -3.01 0.32 -23.89
CA ASP A 119 -4.36 0.27 -23.29
C ASP A 119 -4.46 -0.81 -22.19
N PHE A 120 -3.46 -0.86 -21.31
CA PHE A 120 -3.37 -1.81 -20.19
C PHE A 120 -3.89 -1.23 -18.87
#